data_AF-A0A2P8F7S0-F1
#
_entry.id   AF-A0A2P8F7S0-F1
#
_cell.length_a   1.000
_cell.length_b   1.000
_cell.length_c   1.000
_cell.angle_alpha   90.00
_cell.angle_beta   90.00
_cell.angle_gamma   90.00
#
_symmetry.space_group_name_H-M   'P 1'
#
loop_
_entity.id
_entity.type
_entity.pdbx_description
1 polymer ?
#
loop_
_entity_poly.entity_id
_entity_poly.type
_entity_poly.pdbx_seq_one_letter_code
_entity_poly.pdbx_strand_id
1 'polypeptide(L)'
;MGNLEFRYYFLQRRQIRKGRASDNLSGFYLAPHITYNYNYTNISRRINFHRQSVSYGGIVGYQQRLFRNIYFDATLSYSGTSMDKRFTKINSAEAIAKVGIGFAI
;
A
#
# COMPACT_ATOMS: atom_id res chain seq x y z
N MET A 1 13.53 -0.35 4.53
CA MET A 1 12.07 -0.45 4.75
C MET A 1 11.52 -1.41 3.70
N GLY A 2 10.79 -2.46 4.10
CA GLY A 2 10.15 -3.39 3.16
C GLY A 2 8.64 -3.19 3.20
N ASN A 3 7.98 -3.21 2.04
CA ASN A 3 6.52 -3.11 1.93
C ASN A 3 6.00 -4.28 1.09
N LEU A 4 4.96 -4.96 1.58
CA LEU A 4 4.30 -6.07 0.91
C LEU A 4 2.83 -5.70 0.73
N GLU A 5 2.38 -5.64 -0.52
CA GLU A 5 1.00 -5.27 -0.87
C GLU A 5 0.31 -6.43 -1.61
N PHE A 6 -0.67 -7.06 -0.97
CA PHE A 6 -1.48 -8.11 -1.60
C PHE A 6 -2.71 -7.51 -2.26
N ARG A 7 -2.66 -7.23 -3.56
CA ARG A 7 -3.76 -6.58 -4.29
C ARG A 7 -4.82 -7.60 -4.77
N TYR A 8 -6.06 -7.41 -4.34
CA TYR A 8 -7.21 -8.20 -4.80
C TYR A 8 -8.12 -7.36 -5.71
N TYR A 9 -8.34 -7.80 -6.94
CA TYR A 9 -9.14 -7.09 -7.96
C TYR A 9 -10.58 -7.62 -8.03
N PHE A 10 -11.55 -6.85 -7.54
CA PHE A 10 -12.94 -7.31 -7.41
C PHE A 10 -13.74 -7.24 -8.73
N LEU A 11 -13.45 -6.24 -9.57
CA LEU A 11 -14.26 -5.94 -10.76
C LEU A 11 -13.65 -6.44 -12.08
N GLN A 12 -12.44 -6.99 -12.02
CA GLN A 12 -11.68 -7.43 -13.18
C GLN A 12 -12.43 -8.47 -14.03
N ARG A 13 -13.02 -9.49 -13.39
CA ARG A 13 -13.78 -10.55 -14.09
C ARG A 13 -14.98 -10.00 -14.89
N ARG A 14 -15.63 -8.94 -14.40
CA ARG A 14 -16.77 -8.30 -15.09
C ARG A 14 -16.32 -7.41 -16.23
N GLN A 15 -15.16 -6.76 -16.12
CA GLN A 15 -14.62 -5.88 -17.17
C GLN A 15 -14.05 -6.69 -18.34
N ILE A 16 -13.39 -7.82 -18.07
CA ILE A 16 -12.92 -8.77 -19.10
C ILE A 16 -14.10 -9.31 -19.91
N ARG A 17 -15.17 -9.76 -19.24
CA ARG A 17 -16.38 -10.26 -19.92
C ARG A 17 -17.09 -9.22 -20.80
N LYS A 18 -16.95 -7.94 -20.49
CA LYS A 18 -17.55 -6.83 -21.26
C LYS A 18 -16.64 -6.34 -22.40
N GLY A 19 -15.48 -6.99 -22.63
CA GLY A 19 -14.50 -6.57 -23.63
C GLY A 19 -13.86 -5.20 -23.34
N ARG A 20 -14.08 -4.64 -22.14
CA ARG A 20 -13.58 -3.32 -21.72
C ARG A 20 -12.19 -3.40 -21.09
N ALA A 21 -11.71 -4.61 -20.82
CA ALA A 21 -10.36 -4.86 -20.33
C ALA A 21 -9.79 -6.04 -21.12
N SER A 22 -8.77 -5.77 -21.95
CA SER A 22 -7.99 -6.80 -22.65
C SER A 22 -6.98 -7.47 -21.71
N ASP A 23 -6.74 -6.88 -20.53
CA ASP A 23 -5.59 -7.21 -19.69
C ASP A 23 -6.00 -7.52 -18.24
N ASN A 24 -5.36 -8.53 -17.65
CA ASN A 24 -5.59 -9.04 -16.30
C ASN A 24 -5.08 -8.10 -15.17
N LEU A 25 -4.95 -6.79 -15.40
CA LEU A 25 -4.38 -5.84 -14.42
C LEU A 25 -5.08 -4.47 -14.39
N SER A 26 -6.29 -4.34 -14.95
CA SER A 26 -7.08 -3.11 -14.88
C SER A 26 -8.32 -3.28 -14.01
N GLY A 27 -8.58 -2.32 -13.13
CA GLY A 27 -9.76 -2.24 -12.29
C GLY A 27 -9.49 -1.74 -10.87
N PHE A 28 -10.57 -1.69 -10.09
CA PHE A 28 -10.49 -1.41 -8.66
C PHE A 28 -9.89 -2.60 -7.90
N TYR A 29 -8.99 -2.30 -6.97
CA TYR A 29 -8.38 -3.27 -6.07
C TYR A 29 -8.49 -2.82 -4.61
N LEU A 30 -8.48 -3.78 -3.71
CA LEU A 30 -8.24 -3.56 -2.29
C LEU A 30 -7.00 -4.37 -1.88
N ALA A 31 -6.19 -3.85 -0.96
CA ALA A 31 -5.04 -4.57 -0.43
C ALA A 31 -4.89 -4.32 1.07
N PRO A 32 -4.51 -5.32 1.88
CA PRO A 32 -3.99 -5.05 3.21
C PRO A 32 -2.64 -4.34 3.11
N HIS A 33 -2.42 -3.35 3.96
CA HIS A 33 -1.16 -2.62 4.07
C HIS A 33 -0.49 -2.95 5.40
N ILE A 34 0.72 -3.48 5.33
CA ILE A 34 1.53 -3.75 6.53
C ILE A 34 2.90 -3.13 6.29
N THR A 35 3.24 -2.12 7.09
CA THR A 35 4.54 -1.48 7.04
C THR A 35 5.29 -1.74 8.33
N TYR A 36 6.45 -2.36 8.22
CA TYR A 36 7.38 -2.58 9.32
C TYR A 36 8.53 -1.56 9.21
N ASN A 37 8.58 -0.63 10.16
CA ASN A 37 9.64 0.37 10.25
C ASN A 37 10.57 0.02 11.42
N TYR A 38 11.81 -0.30 11.09
CA TYR A 38 12.89 -0.47 12.06
C TYR A 38 13.83 0.74 11.97
N ASN A 39 13.69 1.66 12.92
CA ASN A 39 14.53 2.85 12.99
C ASN A 39 15.63 2.62 14.03
N TYR A 40 16.87 2.60 13.56
CA TYR A 40 18.05 2.59 14.41
C TYR A 40 18.61 4.02 14.46
N THR A 41 18.51 4.68 15.61
CA THR A 41 18.98 6.05 15.78
C THR A 41 20.09 6.07 16.83
N ASN A 42 21.33 6.30 16.41
CA ASN A 42 22.47 6.48 17.31
C ASN A 42 22.52 7.95 17.75
N ILE A 43 21.81 8.27 18.84
CA ILE A 43 21.92 9.58 19.49
C ILE A 43 22.94 9.42 20.62
N SER A 44 24.19 9.80 20.34
CA SER A 44 25.28 10.05 21.29
C SER A 44 25.50 9.02 22.40
N ARG A 45 26.46 8.09 22.19
CA ARG A 45 27.31 7.30 23.13
C ARG A 45 26.79 6.74 24.47
N ARG A 46 25.54 6.95 24.90
CA ARG A 46 25.05 6.47 26.21
C ARG A 46 23.67 5.84 26.23
N ILE A 47 22.83 5.99 25.20
CA ILE A 47 21.47 5.43 25.24
C ILE A 47 21.08 4.86 23.87
N ASN A 48 20.99 3.52 23.80
CA ASN A 48 20.51 2.82 22.62
C ASN A 48 18.97 2.78 22.64
N PHE A 49 18.32 3.66 21.87
CA PHE A 49 16.86 3.61 21.68
C PHE A 49 16.52 2.73 20.47
N HIS A 50 15.81 1.64 20.73
CA HIS A 50 15.25 0.77 19.69
C HIS A 50 13.76 1.09 19.55
N ARG A 51 13.36 1.79 18.49
CA ARG A 51 11.95 2.05 18.20
C ARG A 51 11.50 1.17 17.04
N GLN A 52 10.72 0.15 17.38
CA GLN A 52 10.01 -0.68 16.42
C GLN A 52 8.60 -0.13 16.29
N SER A 53 8.17 0.18 15.07
CA SER A 53 6.79 0.57 14.81
C SER A 53 6.23 -0.31 13.71
N VAL A 54 5.07 -0.90 13.96
CA VAL A 54 4.32 -1.66 12.97
C VAL A 54 3.06 -0.89 12.67
N SER A 55 2.81 -0.67 11.38
CA SER A 55 1.61 -0.02 10.90
C SER A 55 0.78 -1.03 10.13
N TYR A 56 -0.51 -1.08 10.46
CA TYR A 56 -1.48 -1.94 9.78
C TYR A 56 -2.57 -1.06 9.19
N GLY A 57 -3.03 -1.40 8.00
CA GLY A 57 -3.95 -0.57 7.25
C GLY A 57 -4.60 -1.28 6.08
N GLY A 58 -5.43 -0.51 5.38
CA GLY A 58 -6.07 -0.93 4.15
C GLY A 58 -5.73 0.03 3.01
N ILE A 59 -5.71 -0.51 1.81
CA ILE A 59 -5.54 0.22 0.56
C ILE A 59 -6.76 -0.02 -0.29
N VAL A 60 -7.26 1.05 -0.89
CA VAL A 60 -8.20 0.99 -1.99
C VAL A 60 -7.56 1.70 -3.17
N GLY A 61 -7.65 1.13 -4.35
CA GLY A 61 -7.01 1.72 -5.52
C GLY A 61 -7.72 1.39 -6.82
N TYR A 62 -7.35 2.13 -7.85
CA TYR A 62 -7.80 1.95 -9.20
C TYR A 62 -6.58 1.98 -10.13
N GLN A 63 -6.36 0.86 -10.81
CA GLN A 63 -5.30 0.75 -11.81
C GLN A 63 -5.93 0.63 -13.19
N GLN A 64 -5.44 1.39 -14.16
CA GLN A 64 -5.88 1.33 -15.55
C GLN A 64 -4.67 1.30 -16.48
N ARG A 65 -4.59 0.29 -17.34
CA ARG A 65 -3.59 0.30 -18.41
C ARG A 65 -4.03 1.27 -19.51
N LEU A 66 -3.14 2.19 -19.88
CA LEU A 66 -3.29 3.11 -21.00
C LEU A 66 -2.37 2.61 -22.11
N PHE A 67 -2.94 2.12 -23.21
CA PHE A 67 -2.20 1.43 -24.28
C PHE A 67 -1.50 0.15 -23.79
N ARG A 68 -0.69 -0.44 -24.66
CA ARG A 68 0.03 -1.68 -24.40
C ARG A 68 1.23 -1.47 -23.46
N ASN A 69 1.71 -0.24 -23.27
CA ASN A 69 2.99 0.02 -22.60
C ASN A 69 2.93 0.95 -21.39
N ILE A 70 1.79 1.55 -21.07
CA ILE A 70 1.66 2.51 -19.97
C ILE A 70 0.53 2.06 -19.04
N TYR A 71 0.66 2.30 -17.74
CA TYR A 71 -0.43 2.17 -16.80
C TYR A 71 -0.48 3.37 -15.86
N PHE A 72 -1.69 3.68 -15.43
CA PHE A 72 -2.02 4.67 -14.43
C PHE A 72 -2.51 3.95 -13.18
N ASP A 73 -2.03 4.34 -12.00
CA ASP A 73 -2.46 3.83 -10.69
C ASP A 73 -2.83 5.01 -9.81
N ALA A 74 -4.03 4.99 -9.25
CA ALA A 74 -4.48 5.91 -8.22
C ALA A 74 -4.84 5.11 -6.97
N THR A 75 -4.23 5.46 -5.85
CA THR A 75 -4.26 4.66 -4.64
C THR A 75 -4.58 5.55 -3.44
N LEU A 76 -5.45 5.07 -2.56
CA LEU A 76 -5.73 5.68 -1.27
C LEU A 76 -5.46 4.62 -0.19
N SER A 77 -4.52 4.91 0.70
CA SER A 77 -4.16 4.04 1.81
C SER A 77 -4.48 4.69 3.14
N TYR A 78 -5.05 3.93 4.06
CA TYR A 78 -5.28 4.32 5.44
C TYR A 78 -4.57 3.34 6.37
N SER A 79 -3.71 3.83 7.25
CA SER A 79 -2.95 3.00 8.19
C SER A 79 -2.97 3.58 9.59
N GLY A 80 -3.05 2.71 10.60
CA GLY A 80 -2.84 3.06 11.99
C GLY A 80 -1.46 2.55 12.43
N THR A 81 -0.66 3.42 13.05
CA THR A 81 0.64 3.02 13.62
C THR A 81 0.48 2.68 15.09
N SER A 82 0.86 1.46 15.47
CA SER A 82 1.06 1.10 16.87
C SER A 82 2.56 1.19 17.17
N MET A 83 2.89 1.99 18.19
CA MET A 83 4.27 2.19 18.64
C MET A 83 4.65 1.31 19.83
N ASP A 84 3.71 0.51 20.33
CA ASP A 84 3.90 -0.32 21.50
C ASP A 84 3.66 -1.80 21.21
N LYS A 85 4.40 -2.68 21.88
CA LYS A 85 4.30 -4.16 21.76
C LYS A 85 2.91 -4.70 22.18
N ARG A 86 2.01 -3.84 22.65
CA ARG A 86 0.63 -4.17 22.99
C ARG A 86 -0.28 -3.65 21.88
N PHE A 87 -0.99 -4.58 21.23
CA PHE A 87 -1.91 -4.38 20.11
C PHE A 87 -3.10 -3.43 20.36
N THR A 88 -3.18 -2.75 21.50
CA THR A 88 -4.41 -2.09 21.98
C THR A 88 -4.47 -0.58 21.79
N LYS A 89 -3.39 0.10 21.37
CA LYS A 89 -3.39 1.57 21.24
C LYS A 89 -2.88 2.05 19.89
N ILE A 90 -3.81 2.50 19.05
CA ILE A 90 -3.52 3.23 17.81
C ILE A 90 -3.16 4.67 18.22
N ASN A 91 -1.90 5.06 18.05
CA ASN A 91 -1.43 6.39 18.47
C ASN A 91 -1.55 7.44 17.35
N SER A 92 -1.52 6.99 16.09
CA SER A 92 -1.67 7.85 14.92
C SER A 92 -2.36 7.09 13.80
N ALA A 93 -3.18 7.81 13.04
CA ALA A 93 -3.78 7.34 11.80
C ALA A 93 -3.26 8.22 10.66
N GLU A 94 -2.87 7.60 9.56
CA GLU A 94 -2.35 8.26 8.38
C GLU A 94 -3.21 7.87 7.18
N ALA A 95 -3.61 8.88 6.41
CA ALA A 95 -4.26 8.71 5.12
C ALA A 95 -3.31 9.25 4.04
N ILE A 96 -3.00 8.43 3.04
CA ILE A 96 -2.07 8.78 1.97
C ILE A 96 -2.77 8.53 0.64
N ALA A 97 -2.89 9.57 -0.17
CA ALA A 97 -3.27 9.47 -1.56
C ALA A 97 -1.99 9.41 -2.42
N LYS A 98 -1.92 8.47 -3.35
CA LYS A 98 -0.84 8.32 -4.31
C LYS A 98 -1.42 8.24 -5.71
N VAL A 99 -0.75 8.88 -6.65
CA VAL A 99 -1.02 8.74 -8.08
C VAL A 99 0.31 8.45 -8.77
N GLY A 100 0.31 7.48 -9.67
CA GLY A 100 1.50 7.03 -10.36
C GLY A 100 1.20 6.68 -11.81
N ILE A 101 2.22 6.84 -12.64
CA ILE A 101 2.25 6.35 -14.01
C ILE A 101 3.45 5.42 -14.11
N GLY A 102 3.28 4.28 -14.73
CA GLY A 102 4.36 3.33 -14.96
C GLY A 102 4.33 2.77 -16.37
N PHE A 103 5.43 2.13 -16.74
CA PHE A 103 5.55 1.45 -18.03
C PHE A 103 5.43 -0.06 -17.83
N ALA A 104 4.64 -0.69 -18.67
CA ALA A 104 4.57 -2.15 -18.80
C ALA A 104 5.37 -2.53 -20.05
N ILE A 105 6.50 -3.21 -19.88
CA ILE A 105 7.32 -3.74 -20.97
C ILE A 105 6.79 -5.14 -21.34
#